data_AF-F2ULS6-F1
#
_entry.id   AF-F2ULS6-F1
#
_cell.length_a   1.000
_cell.length_b   1.000
_cell.length_c   1.000
_cell.angle_alpha   90.00
_cell.angle_beta   90.00
_cell.angle_gamma   90.00
#
_symmetry.space_group_name_H-M   'P 1'
#
loop_
_entity.id
_entity.type
_entity.pdbx_description
1 polymer ?
#
loop_
_entity_poly.entity_id
_entity_poly.type
_entity_poly.pdbx_seq_one_letter_code
_entity_poly.pdbx_strand_id
1 'polypeptide(L)'
;MCPEHAAVFLTVLEFIYTNRCQLTQNTVVDVLASAIEYGLDGLAQCCSDFIKAHLTVDTACSAMQAAIAYNQTDLRDTCMRFVEDNTRAVFKSRHFVEMSADTFAFILQSDNLQIDEVDVLASVKEWGTVNSVVTDQTMAEVLRGVVDHVRFPLLDAATLQKIEEENDKTSIIPVRLIAKAWKFQATKRSDPTDPHFRPRAGTHTA
;
A
#
# COMPACT_ATOMS: atom_id res chain seq x y z
N MET A 1 -30.13 5.39 8.07
CA MET A 1 -29.75 4.07 7.53
C MET A 1 -29.24 4.31 6.12
N CYS A 2 -27.93 4.22 5.88
CA CYS A 2 -27.37 4.50 4.56
C CYS A 2 -27.78 3.39 3.56
N PRO A 3 -28.23 3.74 2.34
CA PRO A 3 -28.79 2.78 1.38
C PRO A 3 -27.81 1.69 0.92
N GLU A 4 -26.51 1.93 1.04
CA GLU A 4 -25.46 0.99 0.60
C GLU A 4 -25.43 -0.31 1.44
N HIS A 5 -25.58 -0.20 2.77
CA HIS A 5 -25.60 -1.39 3.63
C HIS A 5 -26.82 -2.29 3.39
N ALA A 6 -27.94 -1.72 2.95
CA ALA A 6 -29.13 -2.50 2.63
C ALA A 6 -28.90 -3.37 1.38
N ALA A 7 -28.19 -2.85 0.37
CA ALA A 7 -27.87 -3.61 -0.84
C ALA A 7 -26.95 -4.79 -0.53
N VAL A 8 -25.89 -4.58 0.27
CA VAL A 8 -24.94 -5.64 0.68
C VAL A 8 -25.68 -6.77 1.40
N PHE A 9 -26.52 -6.44 2.38
CA PHE A 9 -27.27 -7.44 3.14
C PHE A 9 -28.26 -8.22 2.27
N LEU A 10 -28.93 -7.55 1.33
CA LEU A 10 -29.82 -8.22 0.38
C LEU A 10 -29.06 -9.19 -0.52
N THR A 11 -27.87 -8.82 -1.01
CA THR A 11 -27.04 -9.72 -1.82
C THR A 11 -26.59 -10.95 -1.03
N VAL A 12 -26.24 -10.78 0.24
CA VAL A 12 -25.88 -11.91 1.13
C VAL A 12 -27.09 -12.82 1.35
N LEU A 13 -28.27 -12.26 1.62
CA LEU A 13 -29.50 -13.05 1.76
C LEU A 13 -29.87 -13.78 0.47
N GLU A 14 -29.79 -13.10 -0.67
CA GLU A 14 -30.07 -13.72 -1.98
C GLU A 14 -29.15 -14.93 -2.20
N PHE A 15 -27.88 -14.82 -1.84
CA PHE A 15 -26.94 -15.93 -1.91
C PHE A 15 -27.34 -17.09 -1.00
N ILE A 16 -27.72 -16.83 0.26
CA ILE A 16 -28.15 -17.88 1.20
C ILE A 16 -29.37 -18.65 0.67
N TYR A 17 -30.34 -17.96 0.06
CA TYR A 17 -31.58 -18.59 -0.40
C TYR A 17 -31.51 -19.17 -1.81
N THR A 18 -30.65 -18.66 -2.69
CA THR A 18 -30.64 -19.02 -4.11
C THR A 18 -29.29 -19.53 -4.63
N ASN A 19 -28.23 -19.43 -3.82
CA ASN A 19 -26.85 -19.69 -4.20
C ASN A 19 -26.37 -18.86 -5.41
N ARG A 20 -26.98 -17.67 -5.60
CA ARG A 20 -26.66 -16.69 -6.64
C ARG A 20 -26.52 -15.32 -6.01
N CYS A 21 -25.61 -14.50 -6.55
CA CYS A 21 -25.39 -13.14 -6.10
C CYS A 21 -25.03 -12.24 -7.29
N GLN A 22 -25.46 -10.99 -7.25
CA GLN A 22 -25.03 -9.96 -8.19
C GLN A 22 -24.00 -9.06 -7.49
N LEU A 23 -22.75 -9.13 -7.95
CA LEU A 23 -21.65 -8.35 -7.40
C LEU A 23 -21.41 -7.11 -8.25
N THR A 24 -21.19 -5.98 -7.59
CA THR A 24 -20.81 -4.72 -8.22
C THR A 24 -19.46 -4.27 -7.66
N GLN A 25 -18.64 -3.59 -8.46
CA GLN A 25 -17.30 -3.13 -8.03
C GLN A 25 -17.32 -2.30 -6.74
N ASN A 26 -18.39 -1.54 -6.51
CA ASN A 26 -18.51 -0.69 -5.32
C ASN A 26 -18.92 -1.47 -4.07
N THR A 27 -19.74 -2.53 -4.22
CA THR A 27 -20.28 -3.28 -3.08
C THR A 27 -19.52 -4.57 -2.79
N VAL A 28 -18.69 -5.05 -3.71
CA VAL A 28 -18.03 -6.37 -3.58
C VAL A 28 -17.11 -6.46 -2.37
N VAL A 29 -16.46 -5.37 -1.97
CA VAL A 29 -15.59 -5.34 -0.78
C VAL A 29 -16.41 -5.50 0.50
N ASP A 30 -17.54 -4.80 0.59
CA ASP A 30 -18.46 -4.92 1.74
C ASP A 30 -19.17 -6.27 1.77
N VAL A 31 -19.53 -6.82 0.61
CA VAL A 31 -20.10 -8.18 0.51
C VAL A 31 -19.06 -9.22 0.91
N LEU A 32 -17.79 -9.06 0.53
CA LEU A 32 -16.70 -9.92 0.98
C LEU A 32 -16.55 -9.86 2.50
N ALA A 33 -16.60 -8.65 3.09
CA ALA A 33 -16.56 -8.46 4.54
C ALA A 33 -17.67 -9.24 5.25
N SER A 34 -18.92 -9.04 4.81
CA SER A 34 -20.08 -9.74 5.36
C SER A 34 -20.01 -11.24 5.12
N ALA A 35 -19.56 -11.69 3.94
CA ALA A 35 -19.43 -13.11 3.66
C ALA A 35 -18.49 -13.81 4.64
N ILE A 36 -17.37 -13.15 4.99
CA ILE A 36 -16.40 -13.69 5.95
C ILE A 36 -16.95 -13.63 7.37
N GLU A 37 -17.61 -12.53 7.75
CA GLU A 37 -18.25 -12.40 9.06
C GLU A 37 -19.32 -13.47 9.31
N TYR A 38 -20.10 -13.82 8.28
CA TYR A 38 -21.12 -14.87 8.34
C TYR A 38 -20.61 -16.28 8.03
N GLY A 39 -19.32 -16.47 7.70
CA GLY A 39 -18.73 -17.77 7.37
C GLY A 39 -19.23 -18.38 6.06
N LEU A 40 -19.57 -17.54 5.08
CA LEU A 40 -20.03 -17.93 3.75
C LEU A 40 -18.85 -18.06 2.78
N ASP A 41 -18.06 -19.11 2.92
CA ASP A 41 -16.83 -19.32 2.12
C ASP A 41 -17.07 -19.29 0.61
N GLY A 42 -18.18 -19.86 0.13
CA GLY A 42 -18.54 -19.86 -1.28
C GLY A 42 -18.79 -18.46 -1.84
N LEU A 43 -19.40 -17.57 -1.04
CA LEU A 43 -19.60 -16.18 -1.42
C LEU A 43 -18.29 -15.39 -1.36
N ALA A 44 -17.47 -15.62 -0.33
CA ALA A 44 -16.17 -14.99 -0.20
C ALA A 44 -15.23 -15.32 -1.38
N GLN A 45 -15.26 -16.57 -1.84
CA GLN A 45 -14.50 -17.00 -3.03
C GLN A 45 -15.01 -16.30 -4.29
N CYS A 46 -16.34 -16.27 -4.52
CA CYS A 46 -16.94 -15.56 -5.64
C CYS A 46 -16.58 -14.07 -5.65
N CYS A 47 -16.63 -13.42 -4.49
CA CYS A 47 -16.20 -12.01 -4.35
C CYS A 47 -14.72 -11.84 -4.68
N SER A 48 -13.85 -12.71 -4.17
CA SER A 48 -12.42 -12.66 -4.44
C SER A 48 -12.12 -12.81 -5.92
N ASP A 49 -12.78 -13.75 -6.61
CA ASP A 49 -12.57 -13.98 -8.04
C ASP A 49 -13.14 -12.85 -8.90
N PHE A 50 -14.25 -12.24 -8.48
CA PHE A 50 -14.79 -11.04 -9.11
C PHE A 50 -13.83 -9.85 -8.99
N ILE A 51 -13.26 -9.62 -7.80
CA ILE A 51 -12.27 -8.55 -7.57
C ILE A 51 -11.04 -8.77 -8.45
N LYS A 52 -10.52 -10.01 -8.51
CA LYS A 52 -9.37 -10.34 -9.37
C LYS A 52 -9.66 -10.07 -10.86
N ALA A 53 -10.86 -10.38 -11.34
CA ALA A 53 -11.24 -10.20 -12.75
C ALA A 53 -11.49 -8.72 -13.13
N HIS A 54 -11.86 -7.88 -12.16
CA HIS A 54 -12.22 -6.48 -12.37
C HIS A 54 -11.28 -5.49 -11.69
N LEU A 55 -10.03 -5.90 -11.45
CA LEU A 55 -9.03 -5.07 -10.79
C LEU A 55 -8.62 -3.89 -11.69
N THR A 56 -8.69 -2.68 -11.15
CA THR A 56 -8.24 -1.45 -11.81
C THR A 56 -7.28 -0.68 -10.90
N VAL A 57 -6.59 0.32 -11.44
CA VAL A 57 -5.67 1.16 -10.65
C VAL A 57 -6.37 1.83 -9.47
N ASP A 58 -7.64 2.19 -9.65
CA ASP A 58 -8.44 2.84 -8.60
C ASP A 58 -8.94 1.86 -7.55
N THR A 59 -9.31 0.63 -7.94
CA THR A 59 -9.80 -0.38 -7.00
C THR A 59 -8.69 -1.22 -6.38
N ALA A 60 -7.47 -1.19 -6.92
CA ALA A 60 -6.34 -1.99 -6.45
C ALA A 60 -5.96 -1.71 -4.99
N CYS A 61 -5.94 -0.44 -4.57
CA CYS A 61 -5.63 -0.06 -3.19
C CYS A 61 -6.65 -0.65 -2.21
N SER A 62 -7.94 -0.43 -2.47
CA SER A 62 -9.03 -0.92 -1.62
C SER A 62 -9.09 -2.45 -1.60
N ALA A 63 -8.88 -3.10 -2.75
CA ALA A 63 -8.81 -4.55 -2.85
C ALA A 63 -7.63 -5.13 -2.05
N MET A 64 -6.46 -4.48 -2.10
CA MET A 64 -5.29 -4.88 -1.32
C MET A 64 -5.54 -4.76 0.19
N GLN A 65 -6.12 -3.64 0.63
CA GLN A 65 -6.49 -3.44 2.04
C GLN A 65 -7.47 -4.51 2.51
N ALA A 66 -8.52 -4.80 1.72
CA ALA A 66 -9.48 -5.85 2.03
C ALA A 66 -8.81 -7.22 2.10
N ALA A 67 -7.91 -7.54 1.17
CA ALA A 67 -7.20 -8.81 1.15
C ALA A 67 -6.34 -9.01 2.41
N ILE A 68 -5.68 -7.96 2.90
CA ILE A 68 -4.90 -8.01 4.14
C ILE A 68 -5.84 -8.10 5.36
N ALA A 69 -6.86 -7.25 5.43
CA ALA A 69 -7.80 -7.20 6.56
C ALA A 69 -8.52 -8.53 6.79
N TYR A 70 -8.89 -9.20 5.69
CA TYR A 70 -9.61 -10.47 5.71
C TYR A 70 -8.73 -11.70 5.53
N ASN A 71 -7.40 -11.52 5.53
CA ASN A 71 -6.41 -12.59 5.39
C ASN A 71 -6.62 -13.49 4.14
N GLN A 72 -7.07 -12.89 3.03
CA GLN A 72 -7.28 -13.57 1.75
C GLN A 72 -5.97 -13.63 0.95
N THR A 73 -5.20 -14.71 1.13
CA THR A 73 -3.86 -14.86 0.53
C THR A 73 -3.86 -14.80 -0.98
N ASP A 74 -4.79 -15.50 -1.64
CA ASP A 74 -4.85 -15.56 -3.10
C ASP A 74 -5.21 -14.20 -3.73
N LEU A 75 -6.11 -13.46 -3.09
CA LEU A 75 -6.48 -12.12 -3.52
C LEU A 75 -5.30 -11.17 -3.32
N ARG A 76 -4.65 -11.22 -2.15
CA ARG A 76 -3.49 -10.41 -1.82
C ARG A 76 -2.37 -10.60 -2.83
N ASP A 77 -2.02 -11.83 -3.17
CA ASP A 77 -0.91 -12.11 -4.07
C ASP A 77 -1.22 -11.64 -5.51
N THR A 78 -2.49 -11.71 -5.93
CA THR A 78 -2.93 -11.18 -7.25
C THR A 78 -2.90 -9.65 -7.27
N CYS A 79 -3.44 -9.00 -6.23
CA CYS A 79 -3.40 -7.55 -6.07
C CYS A 79 -1.95 -7.06 -6.02
N MET A 80 -1.08 -7.77 -5.31
CA MET A 80 0.33 -7.43 -5.18
C MET A 80 1.03 -7.41 -6.54
N ARG A 81 0.84 -8.44 -7.37
CA ARG A 81 1.40 -8.48 -8.73
C ARG A 81 0.90 -7.31 -9.60
N PHE A 82 -0.38 -6.99 -9.50
CA PHE A 82 -0.95 -5.86 -10.24
C PHE A 82 -0.34 -4.52 -9.80
N VAL A 83 -0.11 -4.34 -8.49
CA VAL A 83 0.55 -3.16 -7.94
C VAL A 83 2.02 -3.11 -8.34
N GLU A 84 2.72 -4.23 -8.40
CA GLU A 84 4.11 -4.32 -8.89
C GLU A 84 4.20 -3.87 -10.36
N ASP A 85 3.28 -4.34 -11.22
CA ASP A 85 3.25 -3.98 -12.64
C ASP A 85 2.81 -2.52 -12.89
N ASN A 86 1.92 -1.98 -12.05
CA ASN A 86 1.31 -0.65 -12.24
C ASN A 86 1.69 0.36 -11.15
N THR A 87 2.84 0.18 -10.47
CA THR A 87 3.20 0.94 -9.27
C THR A 87 3.09 2.46 -9.47
N ARG A 88 3.61 2.97 -10.59
CA ARG A 88 3.59 4.41 -10.91
C ARG A 88 2.19 4.99 -11.06
N ALA A 89 1.24 4.21 -11.58
CA ALA A 89 -0.14 4.64 -11.74
C ALA A 89 -0.88 4.58 -10.41
N VAL A 90 -0.66 3.52 -9.63
CA VAL A 90 -1.26 3.33 -8.30
C VAL A 90 -0.82 4.44 -7.34
N PHE A 91 0.47 4.77 -7.28
CA PHE A 91 1.02 5.81 -6.40
C PHE A 91 0.56 7.23 -6.77
N LYS A 92 0.11 7.44 -8.01
CA LYS A 92 -0.49 8.71 -8.47
C LYS A 92 -2.01 8.76 -8.27
N SER A 93 -2.65 7.64 -7.97
CA SER A 93 -4.09 7.61 -7.76
C SER A 93 -4.44 8.22 -6.41
N ARG A 94 -5.55 8.96 -6.35
CA ARG A 94 -6.08 9.52 -5.10
C ARG A 94 -6.37 8.44 -4.04
N HIS A 95 -6.72 7.23 -4.47
CA HIS A 95 -7.09 6.12 -3.58
C HIS A 95 -5.89 5.55 -2.82
N PHE A 96 -4.66 5.89 -3.25
CA PHE A 96 -3.45 5.55 -2.50
C PHE A 96 -3.39 6.24 -1.14
N VAL A 97 -3.94 7.45 -1.04
CA VAL A 97 -3.87 8.25 0.19
C VAL A 97 -4.76 7.68 1.30
N GLU A 98 -5.86 7.03 0.93
CA GLU A 98 -6.81 6.36 1.82
C GLU A 98 -6.30 5.02 2.37
N MET A 99 -5.13 4.58 1.90
CA MET A 99 -4.56 3.29 2.29
C MET A 99 -4.02 3.30 3.72
N SER A 100 -4.27 2.22 4.46
CA SER A 100 -3.75 2.04 5.82
C SER A 100 -2.21 1.96 5.85
N ALA A 101 -1.62 2.40 6.96
CA ALA A 101 -0.17 2.36 7.17
C ALA A 101 0.40 0.95 7.00
N ASP A 102 -0.31 -0.07 7.50
CA ASP A 102 0.12 -1.47 7.42
C ASP A 102 0.12 -2.01 5.99
N THR A 103 -0.93 -1.69 5.21
CA THR A 103 -0.99 -2.09 3.80
C THR A 103 0.10 -1.38 3.01
N PHE A 104 0.33 -0.11 3.29
CA PHE A 104 1.36 0.66 2.61
C PHE A 104 2.77 0.13 2.93
N ALA A 105 3.06 -0.13 4.21
CA ALA A 105 4.29 -0.75 4.65
C ALA A 105 4.52 -2.12 3.99
N PHE A 106 3.47 -2.94 3.89
CA PHE A 106 3.53 -4.24 3.21
C PHE A 106 3.90 -4.11 1.73
N ILE A 107 3.30 -3.16 1.01
CA ILE A 107 3.66 -2.90 -0.39
C ILE A 107 5.13 -2.48 -0.49
N LEU A 108 5.58 -1.55 0.35
CA LEU A 108 6.96 -1.04 0.32
C LEU A 108 8.03 -2.08 0.68
N GLN A 109 7.65 -3.17 1.36
CA GLN A 109 8.57 -4.29 1.61
C GLN A 109 8.94 -5.05 0.33
N SER A 110 8.14 -4.98 -0.74
CA SER A 110 8.43 -5.71 -1.98
C SER A 110 9.58 -5.10 -2.79
N ASP A 111 10.46 -6.00 -3.25
CA ASP A 111 11.61 -5.69 -4.11
C ASP A 111 11.21 -5.48 -5.58
N ASN A 112 10.01 -5.90 -6.00
CA ASN A 112 9.63 -5.94 -7.41
C ASN A 112 8.97 -4.65 -7.93
N LEU A 113 8.80 -3.64 -7.06
CA LEU A 113 8.10 -2.42 -7.40
C LEU A 113 8.79 -1.65 -8.54
N GLN A 114 8.02 -1.29 -9.57
CA GLN A 114 8.53 -0.65 -10.79
C GLN A 114 8.65 0.89 -10.64
N ILE A 115 9.34 1.34 -9.58
CA ILE A 115 9.43 2.75 -9.19
C ILE A 115 10.81 3.10 -8.61
N ASP A 116 11.23 4.34 -8.83
CA ASP A 116 12.46 4.88 -8.27
C ASP A 116 12.26 5.30 -6.80
N GLU A 117 13.28 5.12 -5.96
CA GLU A 117 13.17 5.41 -4.53
C GLU A 117 12.88 6.89 -4.24
N VAL A 118 13.28 7.79 -5.15
CA VAL A 118 12.97 9.23 -5.09
C VAL A 118 11.46 9.46 -5.14
N ASP A 119 10.76 8.78 -6.05
CA ASP A 119 9.32 8.88 -6.20
C ASP A 119 8.58 8.19 -5.04
N VAL A 120 9.10 7.06 -4.56
CA VAL A 120 8.57 6.39 -3.35
C VAL A 120 8.59 7.34 -2.16
N LEU A 121 9.71 8.04 -1.93
CA LEU A 121 9.82 8.99 -0.84
C LEU A 121 8.83 10.15 -1.01
N ALA A 122 8.65 10.66 -2.23
CA ALA A 122 7.67 11.71 -2.50
C ALA A 122 6.25 11.26 -2.15
N SER A 123 5.87 10.04 -2.57
CA SER A 123 4.56 9.47 -2.24
C SER A 123 4.40 9.19 -0.74
N VAL A 124 5.45 8.75 -0.05
CA VAL A 124 5.42 8.58 1.42
C VAL A 124 5.18 9.91 2.12
N LYS A 125 5.84 10.98 1.69
CA LYS A 125 5.61 12.34 2.22
C LYS A 125 4.17 12.79 1.97
N GLU A 126 3.67 12.63 0.75
CA GLU A 126 2.30 12.99 0.38
C GLU A 126 1.27 12.22 1.23
N TRP A 127 1.42 10.90 1.31
CA TRP A 127 0.57 10.05 2.15
C TRP A 127 0.61 10.48 3.62
N GLY A 128 1.79 10.80 4.16
CA GLY A 128 1.95 11.30 5.52
C GLY A 128 1.30 12.66 5.76
N THR A 129 1.38 13.59 4.80
CA THR A 129 0.73 14.91 4.93
C THR A 129 -0.77 14.79 5.05
N VAL A 130 -1.40 13.96 4.23
CA VAL A 130 -2.86 13.81 4.25
C VAL A 130 -3.29 13.00 5.48
N ASN A 131 -2.64 11.88 5.79
CA ASN A 131 -3.01 11.07 6.96
C ASN A 131 -2.77 11.80 8.28
N SER A 132 -1.80 12.71 8.37
CA SER A 132 -1.65 13.57 9.56
C SER A 132 -2.87 14.45 9.80
N VAL A 133 -3.50 14.95 8.73
CA VAL A 133 -4.72 15.76 8.81
C VAL A 133 -5.94 14.89 9.16
N VAL A 134 -6.01 13.68 8.59
CA VAL A 134 -7.15 12.77 8.77
C VAL A 134 -7.14 12.12 10.15
N THR A 135 -5.97 11.71 10.65
CA THR A 135 -5.83 10.97 11.93
C THR A 135 -5.58 11.90 13.13
N ASP A 136 -5.45 13.21 12.90
CA ASP A 136 -5.09 14.24 13.92
C ASP A 136 -3.83 13.85 14.71
N GLN A 137 -2.92 13.13 14.04
CA GLN A 137 -1.67 12.62 14.58
C GLN A 137 -0.49 13.35 13.95
N THR A 138 0.63 13.38 14.67
CA THR A 138 1.84 14.01 14.12
C THR A 138 2.35 13.21 12.92
N MET A 139 2.78 13.90 11.87
CA MET A 139 3.33 13.26 10.67
C MET A 139 4.42 12.23 11.01
N ALA A 140 5.24 12.51 12.02
CA ALA A 140 6.31 11.63 12.47
C ALA A 140 5.79 10.29 13.05
N GLU A 141 4.62 10.26 13.68
CA GLU A 141 4.05 9.02 14.24
C GLU A 141 3.47 8.14 13.14
N VAL A 142 2.69 8.73 12.25
CA VAL A 142 2.09 8.06 11.09
C VAL A 142 3.17 7.49 10.16
N LEU A 143 4.26 8.24 9.98
CA LEU A 143 5.34 7.85 9.08
C LEU A 143 6.33 6.85 9.69
N ARG A 144 6.39 6.67 11.01
CA ARG A 144 7.33 5.73 11.64
C ARG A 144 7.23 4.30 11.10
N GLY A 145 6.02 3.81 10.88
CA GLY A 145 5.79 2.44 10.38
C GLY A 145 6.17 2.26 8.90
N VAL A 146 6.14 3.34 8.12
CA VAL A 146 6.30 3.30 6.66
C VAL A 146 7.72 3.69 6.24
N VAL A 147 8.28 4.70 6.90
CA VAL A 147 9.59 5.29 6.57
C VAL A 147 10.73 4.30 6.77
N ASP A 148 10.60 3.33 7.67
CA ASP A 148 11.60 2.28 7.87
C ASP A 148 11.73 1.31 6.67
N HIS A 149 10.73 1.27 5.78
CA HIS A 149 10.76 0.47 4.56
C HIS A 149 11.30 1.23 3.34
N VAL A 150 11.59 2.52 3.47
CA VAL A 150 12.21 3.34 2.42
C VAL A 150 13.72 3.09 2.41
N ARG A 151 14.27 2.80 1.24
CA ARG A 151 15.68 2.42 1.00
C ARG A 151 16.53 3.66 0.75
N PHE A 152 16.62 4.52 1.77
CA PHE A 152 17.43 5.75 1.73
C PHE A 152 18.86 5.58 1.18
N PRO A 153 19.60 4.47 1.43
CA PRO A 153 20.94 4.30 0.88
C PRO A 153 21.04 4.30 -0.65
N LEU A 154 19.95 4.04 -1.36
CA LEU A 154 19.91 4.01 -2.82
C LEU A 154 19.59 5.37 -3.45
N LEU A 155 19.35 6.41 -2.64
CA LEU A 155 19.13 7.78 -3.11
C LEU A 155 20.45 8.47 -3.45
N ASP A 156 20.43 9.38 -4.42
CA ASP A 156 21.56 10.22 -4.79
C ASP A 156 21.93 11.23 -3.69
N ALA A 157 23.22 11.62 -3.66
CA ALA A 157 23.76 12.55 -2.66
C ALA A 157 23.02 13.89 -2.64
N ALA A 158 22.69 14.40 -3.83
CA ALA A 158 21.94 15.65 -3.99
C ALA A 158 20.51 15.57 -3.44
N THR A 159 19.88 14.40 -3.53
CA THR A 159 18.53 14.17 -3.01
C THR A 159 18.57 14.01 -1.50
N LEU A 160 19.56 13.28 -0.96
CA LEU A 160 19.78 13.14 0.49
C LEU A 160 20.02 14.49 1.18
N GLN A 161 20.83 15.36 0.57
CA GLN A 161 21.08 16.70 1.11
C GLN A 161 19.80 17.53 1.21
N LYS A 162 18.96 17.53 0.17
CA LYS A 162 17.66 18.23 0.19
C LYS A 162 16.73 17.67 1.27
N ILE A 163 16.73 16.35 1.45
CA ILE A 163 15.93 15.68 2.48
C ILE A 163 16.40 16.09 3.88
N GLU A 164 17.71 16.17 4.10
CA GLU A 164 18.28 16.61 5.38
C GLU A 164 17.90 18.06 5.70
N GLU A 165 18.01 18.96 4.73
CA GLU A 165 17.58 20.37 4.89
C GLU A 165 16.08 20.52 5.15
N GLU A 166 15.24 19.67 4.57
CA GLU A 166 13.80 19.60 4.86
C GLU A 166 13.51 18.98 6.23
N ASN A 167 14.29 17.98 6.63
CA ASN A 167 14.16 17.29 7.90
C ASN A 167 14.58 18.16 9.08
N ASP A 168 15.59 19.02 8.92
CA ASP A 168 16.00 19.99 9.94
C ASP A 168 14.87 20.97 10.31
N LYS A 169 13.95 21.22 9.36
CA LYS A 169 12.80 22.12 9.58
C LYS A 169 11.58 21.42 10.18
N THR A 170 11.41 20.13 9.90
CA THR A 170 10.15 19.42 10.13
C THR A 170 10.27 18.21 11.06
N SER A 171 11.48 17.69 11.29
CA SER A 171 11.81 16.53 12.14
C SER A 171 10.93 15.29 11.86
N ILE A 172 10.64 15.04 10.58
CA ILE A 172 9.72 13.98 10.13
C ILE A 172 10.44 12.63 10.02
N ILE A 173 11.69 12.62 9.59
CA ILE A 173 12.48 11.41 9.29
C ILE A 173 13.49 11.15 10.42
N PRO A 174 13.55 9.92 10.96
CA PRO A 174 14.57 9.57 11.95
C PRO A 174 15.98 9.79 11.42
N VAL A 175 16.78 10.60 12.14
CA VAL A 175 18.17 10.96 11.80
C VAL A 175 19.04 9.71 11.56
N ARG A 176 18.73 8.59 12.22
CA ARG A 176 19.41 7.29 12.01
C ARG A 176 19.38 6.81 10.56
N LEU A 177 18.29 7.05 9.82
CA LEU A 177 18.13 6.59 8.44
C LEU A 177 18.94 7.44 7.47
N ILE A 178 18.95 8.76 7.71
CA ILE A 178 19.75 9.73 6.94
C ILE A 178 21.24 9.46 7.15
N ALA A 179 21.67 9.26 8.40
CA ALA A 179 23.04 8.92 8.73
C ALA A 179 23.49 7.58 8.11
N LYS A 180 22.60 6.57 8.05
CA LYS A 180 22.86 5.28 7.39
C LYS A 180 23.07 5.46 5.89
N ALA A 181 22.27 6.30 5.24
CA ALA A 181 22.40 6.61 3.81
C ALA A 181 23.72 7.34 3.49
N TRP A 182 24.07 8.37 4.25
CA TRP A 182 25.36 9.07 4.11
C TRP A 182 26.56 8.15 4.34
N LYS A 183 26.49 7.26 5.35
CA LYS A 183 27.52 6.26 5.60
C LYS A 183 27.71 5.33 4.40
N PHE A 184 26.62 4.91 3.76
CA PHE A 184 26.71 4.09 2.56
C PHE A 184 27.36 4.83 1.40
N GLN A 185 26.98 6.08 1.14
CA GLN A 185 27.60 6.87 0.08
C GLN A 185 29.10 7.10 0.30
N ALA A 186 29.51 7.35 1.55
CA ALA A 186 30.89 7.58 1.91
C ALA A 186 31.75 6.30 1.82
N THR A 187 31.19 5.14 2.19
CA THR A 187 31.97 3.89 2.29
C THR A 187 31.82 2.98 1.08
N LYS A 188 30.76 3.15 0.28
CA LYS A 188 30.31 2.23 -0.79
C LYS A 188 30.26 0.75 -0.37
N ARG A 189 30.19 0.49 0.94
CA ARG A 189 30.09 -0.86 1.52
C ARG A 189 28.63 -1.18 1.75
N SER A 190 28.08 -2.09 0.95
CA SER A 190 26.77 -2.69 1.17
C SER A 190 26.91 -3.94 2.04
N ASP A 191 25.98 -4.13 2.97
CA ASP A 191 25.73 -5.46 3.55
C ASP A 191 24.77 -6.21 2.62
N PRO A 192 25.14 -7.37 2.03
CA PRO A 192 24.26 -8.13 1.13
C PRO A 192 22.98 -8.66 1.79
N THR A 193 22.97 -8.72 3.12
CA THR A 193 21.85 -9.23 3.92
C THR A 193 20.79 -8.19 4.23
N ASP A 194 21.10 -6.91 4.05
CA ASP A 194 20.21 -5.80 4.43
C ASP A 194 19.34 -5.37 3.23
N PRO A 195 17.99 -5.44 3.34
CA PRO A 195 17.05 -5.07 2.28
C PRO A 195 17.22 -3.62 1.80
N HIS A 196 17.76 -2.74 2.63
CA HIS A 196 17.96 -1.32 2.29
C HIS A 196 19.02 -1.08 1.21
N PHE A 197 19.84 -2.08 0.86
CA PHE A 197 20.84 -1.98 -0.22
C PHE A 197 20.44 -2.70 -1.50
N ARG A 198 19.26 -3.32 -1.55
CA ARG A 198 18.77 -4.01 -2.75
C ARG A 198 17.91 -3.05 -3.59
N PRO A 199 18.33 -2.72 -4.83
CA PRO A 199 17.51 -1.88 -5.70
C PRO A 199 16.20 -2.57 -6.04
N ARG A 200 15.16 -1.76 -6.25
CA ARG A 200 13.87 -2.26 -6.71
C ARG A 200 13.97 -2.62 -8.19
N ALA A 201 13.15 -3.57 -8.65
CA ALA A 201 13.24 -4.06 -10.02
C ALA A 201 13.04 -2.98 -11.10
N GLY A 202 12.34 -1.87 -10.79
CA GLY A 202 12.15 -0.76 -11.72
C GLY A 202 13.22 0.33 -11.71
N THR A 203 14.25 0.23 -10.87
CA THR A 203 15.32 1.23 -10.85
C THR A 203 16.12 1.09 -12.14
N HIS A 204 16.00 2.06 -13.04
CA HIS A 204 16.83 2.09 -14.24
C HIS A 204 18.30 2.19 -13.80
N THR A 205 19.05 1.10 -13.94
CA THR A 205 20.50 1.12 -13.90
C THR A 205 20.97 2.00 -15.06
N ALA A 206 21.28 3.25 -14.75
CA ALA A 206 22.10 4.10 -15.63
C ALA A 206 23.56 3.71 -15.49
#